data_AF-A0A662HSR1-F1
#
_entry.id   AF-A0A662HSR1-F1
#
_cell.length_a   1.000
_cell.length_b   1.000
_cell.length_c   1.000
_cell.angle_alpha   90.00
_cell.angle_beta   90.00
_cell.angle_gamma   90.00
#
_symmetry.space_group_name_H-M   'P 1'
#
loop_
_entity.id
_entity.type
_entity.pdbx_description
1 polymer ?
#
loop_
_entity_poly.entity_id
_entity_poly.type
_entity_poly.pdbx_seq_one_letter_code
_entity_poly.pdbx_strand_id
1 'polypeptide(L)'
;MKEGVRIRGIYSTALTALLLSKGIPIANPSEIIKSRFPEVIDNAIPVVTIKDREDKNGVIILGFSKLFEECTKVIAVIPHVILRKSSIGYYDSVKCKIVAAEGSRYLVEMPGKKTGVLISSQKHEVGDYVNAHVIAPLASTPVLREGLAIVGKFARVYDGRGVSFSRFITDYERRALLLSASYKAKEQGLAVRWRSSANNAPLHEILKELDELISEILKLRKIAARYRETAKLRDGEDISEAIFTFYSKMYLDAIRALRVPTLRFHHYIKRAGSEESQYVDLIEELYDCCSLDCVGQQLLKKAQSNVRRARQ
;
A
#
# COMPACT_ATOMS: atom_id res chain seq x y z
N MET A 1 0.42 -14.24 14.67
CA MET A 1 1.06 -14.45 13.35
C MET A 1 2.28 -13.56 13.20
N LYS A 2 3.26 -13.96 12.38
CA LYS A 2 4.45 -13.14 12.08
C LYS A 2 4.03 -11.90 11.26
N GLU A 3 4.70 -10.78 11.46
CA GLU A 3 4.50 -9.58 10.64
C GLU A 3 5.51 -9.56 9.49
N GLY A 4 5.08 -9.09 8.32
CA GLY A 4 5.92 -9.07 7.14
C GLY A 4 5.57 -7.97 6.15
N VAL A 5 6.36 -7.93 5.08
CA VAL A 5 6.32 -6.92 4.05
C VAL A 5 5.77 -7.50 2.77
N ARG A 6 4.73 -6.88 2.23
CA ARG A 6 4.23 -7.20 0.90
C ARG A 6 4.86 -6.26 -0.12
N ILE A 7 5.47 -6.83 -1.15
CA ILE A 7 6.06 -6.06 -2.24
C ILE A 7 5.29 -6.29 -3.54
N ARG A 8 5.03 -5.23 -4.30
CA ARG A 8 4.35 -5.27 -5.60
C ARG A 8 5.03 -4.35 -6.59
N GLY A 9 4.97 -4.72 -7.87
CA GLY A 9 5.50 -3.91 -8.97
C GLY A 9 6.84 -4.38 -9.52
N ILE A 10 7.44 -3.57 -10.39
CA ILE A 10 8.61 -3.95 -11.19
C ILE A 10 9.86 -4.13 -10.33
N TYR A 11 9.97 -3.38 -9.22
CA TYR A 11 11.10 -3.48 -8.28
C TYR A 11 11.00 -4.67 -7.31
N SER A 12 9.92 -5.46 -7.40
CA SER A 12 9.59 -6.47 -6.39
C SER A 12 10.69 -7.50 -6.14
N THR A 13 11.36 -8.00 -7.18
CA THR A 13 12.42 -9.02 -7.02
C THR A 13 13.66 -8.43 -6.36
N ALA A 14 14.13 -7.27 -6.82
CA ALA A 14 15.31 -6.62 -6.24
C ALA A 14 15.08 -6.25 -4.77
N LEU A 15 13.93 -5.66 -4.46
CA LEU A 15 13.58 -5.28 -3.09
C LEU A 15 13.34 -6.50 -2.19
N THR A 16 12.79 -7.60 -2.73
CA THR A 16 12.69 -8.87 -1.98
C THR A 16 14.06 -9.36 -1.58
N ALA A 17 15.04 -9.39 -2.50
CA ALA A 17 16.40 -9.81 -2.20
C ALA A 17 17.06 -8.91 -1.12
N LEU A 18 16.91 -7.59 -1.23
CA LEU A 18 17.45 -6.65 -0.23
C LEU A 18 16.85 -6.86 1.15
N LEU A 19 15.52 -6.98 1.26
CA LEU A 19 14.84 -7.16 2.54
C LEU A 19 15.18 -8.52 3.18
N LEU A 20 15.22 -9.59 2.38
CA LEU A 20 15.62 -10.91 2.87
C LEU A 20 17.06 -10.93 3.39
N SER A 21 17.99 -10.20 2.74
CA SER A 21 19.37 -10.07 3.21
C SER A 21 19.50 -9.43 4.59
N LYS A 22 18.43 -8.77 5.07
CA LYS A 22 18.33 -8.14 6.39
C LYS A 22 17.39 -8.88 7.34
N GLY A 23 16.96 -10.10 6.98
CA GLY A 23 16.07 -10.92 7.80
C GLY A 23 14.62 -10.42 7.87
N ILE A 24 14.24 -9.49 6.99
CA ILE A 24 12.87 -8.93 6.98
C ILE A 24 11.91 -9.94 6.34
N PRO A 25 10.83 -10.35 7.03
CA PRO A 25 9.89 -11.34 6.51
C PRO A 25 9.07 -10.81 5.34
N ILE A 26 8.85 -11.65 4.32
CA ILE A 26 8.02 -11.32 3.16
C ILE A 26 6.61 -11.91 3.37
N ALA A 27 5.59 -11.09 3.14
CA ALA A 27 4.19 -11.46 3.31
C ALA A 27 3.44 -11.44 1.98
N ASN A 28 2.63 -12.47 1.73
CA ASN A 28 1.88 -12.67 0.48
C ASN A 28 2.74 -12.48 -0.79
N PRO A 29 3.84 -13.24 -0.93
CA PRO A 29 4.62 -13.25 -2.17
C PRO A 29 3.74 -13.70 -3.34
N SER A 30 3.95 -13.11 -4.53
CA SER A 30 3.34 -13.64 -5.76
C SER A 30 4.00 -14.96 -6.16
N GLU A 31 3.36 -15.73 -7.03
CA GLU A 31 3.96 -16.98 -7.56
C GLU A 31 5.32 -16.75 -8.21
N ILE A 32 5.49 -15.61 -8.89
CA ILE A 32 6.79 -15.20 -9.46
C ILE A 32 7.84 -14.97 -8.36
N ILE A 33 7.46 -14.40 -7.22
CA ILE A 33 8.40 -14.21 -6.10
C ILE A 33 8.70 -15.56 -5.44
N LYS A 34 7.71 -16.44 -5.28
CA LYS A 34 7.92 -17.79 -4.73
C LYS A 34 8.87 -18.62 -5.60
N SER A 35 8.76 -18.54 -6.94
CA SER A 35 9.67 -19.27 -7.83
C SER A 35 11.11 -18.75 -7.78
N ARG A 36 11.28 -17.43 -7.59
CA ARG A 36 12.59 -16.77 -7.51
C ARG A 36 13.24 -16.88 -6.13
N PHE A 37 12.44 -17.06 -5.09
CA PHE A 37 12.86 -17.21 -3.70
C PHE A 37 12.13 -18.37 -3.02
N PRO A 38 12.47 -19.63 -3.33
CA PRO A 38 11.83 -20.81 -2.73
C PRO A 38 11.97 -20.87 -1.21
N GLU A 39 12.95 -20.17 -0.64
CA GLU A 39 13.14 -20.03 0.81
C GLU A 39 12.05 -19.18 1.51
N VAL A 40 11.23 -18.44 0.76
CA VAL A 40 10.19 -17.57 1.32
C VAL A 40 8.96 -18.38 1.69
N ILE A 41 8.66 -18.42 2.99
CA ILE A 41 7.46 -19.05 3.55
C ILE A 41 6.37 -18.00 3.73
N ASP A 42 5.18 -18.21 3.13
CA ASP A 42 4.03 -17.32 3.26
C ASP A 42 3.24 -17.58 4.55
N ASN A 43 3.80 -17.15 5.68
CA ASN A 43 3.18 -17.28 7.00
C ASN A 43 3.06 -15.95 7.77
N ALA A 44 3.29 -14.84 7.07
CA ALA A 44 3.31 -13.50 7.64
C ALA A 44 2.11 -12.65 7.19
N ILE A 45 1.60 -11.80 8.09
CA ILE A 45 0.60 -10.79 7.76
C ILE A 45 1.29 -9.57 7.15
N PRO A 46 0.80 -9.04 6.03
CA PRO A 46 1.37 -7.83 5.43
C PRO A 46 1.00 -6.58 6.23
N VAL A 47 1.89 -6.14 7.11
CA VAL A 47 1.76 -4.90 7.90
C VAL A 47 2.49 -3.72 7.26
N VAL A 48 3.40 -4.00 6.32
CA VAL A 48 4.01 -3.01 5.42
C VAL A 48 3.71 -3.42 3.98
N THR A 49 3.41 -2.44 3.13
CA THR A 49 3.30 -2.61 1.69
C THR A 49 4.28 -1.67 0.99
N ILE A 50 5.11 -2.25 0.13
CA ILE A 50 5.98 -1.52 -0.79
C ILE A 50 5.43 -1.74 -2.19
N LYS A 51 5.10 -0.66 -2.90
CA LYS A 51 4.54 -0.73 -4.26
C LYS A 51 5.15 0.33 -5.14
N ASP A 52 5.18 0.11 -6.44
CA ASP A 52 5.60 1.13 -7.40
C ASP A 52 4.83 2.45 -7.19
N ARG A 53 5.55 3.57 -7.40
CA ARG A 53 4.92 4.86 -7.68
C ARG A 53 4.16 4.78 -8.99
N GLU A 54 3.21 5.68 -9.18
CA GLU A 54 2.40 5.75 -10.41
C GLU A 54 3.27 5.96 -11.66
N ASP A 55 4.30 6.79 -11.55
CA ASP A 55 5.29 7.04 -12.60
C ASP A 55 6.38 5.95 -12.72
N LYS A 56 6.30 4.89 -11.91
CA LYS A 56 7.29 3.80 -11.80
C LYS A 56 8.73 4.26 -11.53
N ASN A 57 8.96 5.51 -11.10
CA ASN A 57 10.29 6.05 -10.80
C ASN A 57 10.74 5.80 -9.36
N GLY A 58 10.19 4.79 -8.71
CA GLY A 58 10.40 4.57 -7.29
C GLY A 58 9.29 3.74 -6.69
N VAL A 59 9.24 3.76 -5.37
CA VAL A 59 8.24 3.04 -4.59
C VAL A 59 7.60 3.91 -3.51
N ILE A 60 6.36 3.58 -3.17
CA ILE A 60 5.68 4.02 -1.97
C ILE A 60 5.80 2.91 -0.92
N ILE A 61 6.26 3.28 0.27
CA ILE A 61 6.34 2.44 1.46
C ILE A 61 5.21 2.90 2.39
N LEU A 62 4.34 1.98 2.79
CA LEU A 62 3.20 2.26 3.66
C LEU A 62 3.09 1.18 4.73
N GLY A 63 2.96 1.53 6.00
CA GLY A 63 2.70 0.55 7.05
C GLY A 63 2.89 1.06 8.46
N PHE A 64 3.02 0.13 9.41
CA PHE A 64 3.16 0.44 10.84
C PHE A 64 4.62 0.57 11.28
N SER A 65 4.85 1.42 12.27
CA SER A 65 6.13 2.12 12.48
C SER A 65 7.36 1.22 12.62
N LYS A 66 7.35 0.12 13.40
CA LYS A 66 8.59 -0.66 13.60
C LYS A 66 9.11 -1.28 12.29
N LEU A 67 8.29 -2.09 11.63
CA LEU A 67 8.68 -2.74 10.38
C LEU A 67 8.81 -1.73 9.23
N PHE A 68 8.01 -0.66 9.27
CA PHE A 68 8.13 0.46 8.33
C PHE A 68 9.54 1.09 8.41
N GLU A 69 10.01 1.43 9.62
CA GLU A 69 11.33 2.04 9.83
C GLU A 69 12.47 1.10 9.44
N GLU A 70 12.31 -0.21 9.64
CA GLU A 70 13.27 -1.20 9.15
C GLU A 70 13.32 -1.20 7.61
N CYS A 71 12.17 -1.20 6.94
CA CYS A 71 12.10 -1.14 5.48
C CYS A 71 12.69 0.16 4.90
N THR A 72 12.37 1.32 5.49
CA THR A 72 12.91 2.60 5.04
C THR A 72 14.42 2.66 5.20
N LYS A 73 14.98 2.13 6.29
CA LYS A 73 16.43 2.02 6.49
C LYS A 73 17.10 1.15 5.42
N VAL A 74 16.52 0.00 5.08
CA VAL A 74 17.06 -0.85 4.00
C VAL A 74 17.04 -0.12 2.66
N ILE A 75 15.95 0.58 2.36
CA ILE A 75 15.81 1.35 1.12
C ILE A 75 16.76 2.55 1.08
N ALA A 76 17.02 3.20 2.21
CA ALA A 76 17.93 4.35 2.32
C ALA A 76 19.39 4.01 1.96
N VAL A 77 19.78 2.73 2.04
CA VAL A 77 21.13 2.27 1.65
C VAL A 77 21.29 2.16 0.12
N ILE A 78 20.19 2.20 -0.65
CA ILE A 78 20.25 2.16 -2.11
C ILE A 78 21.00 3.42 -2.62
N PRO A 79 22.03 3.28 -3.48
CA PRO A 79 22.78 4.42 -3.99
C PRO A 79 21.88 5.45 -4.66
N HIS A 80 22.11 6.73 -4.35
CA HIS A 80 21.41 7.87 -4.96
C HIS A 80 19.87 7.81 -4.86
N VAL A 81 19.32 7.14 -3.84
CA VAL A 81 17.89 7.19 -3.56
C VAL A 81 17.51 8.53 -2.93
N ILE A 82 16.37 9.09 -3.34
CA ILE A 82 15.78 10.24 -2.64
C ILE A 82 14.61 9.71 -1.81
N LEU A 83 14.75 9.75 -0.49
CA LEU A 83 13.72 9.30 0.43
C LEU A 83 13.00 10.50 1.04
N ARG A 84 11.67 10.52 0.92
CA ARG A 84 10.81 11.53 1.55
C ARG A 84 9.78 10.84 2.43
N LYS A 85 9.92 11.01 3.75
CA LYS A 85 8.92 10.59 4.73
C LYS A 85 7.86 11.68 4.87
N SER A 86 6.59 11.31 4.85
CA SER A 86 5.54 12.28 5.16
C SER A 86 5.54 12.58 6.65
N SER A 87 5.38 13.86 6.99
CA SER A 87 5.20 14.30 8.38
C SER A 87 3.79 14.01 8.91
N ILE A 88 2.90 13.51 8.06
CA ILE A 88 1.55 13.08 8.41
C ILE A 88 1.26 11.72 7.76
N GLY A 89 0.74 10.79 8.56
CA GLY A 89 0.45 9.43 8.16
C GLY A 89 -0.81 9.32 7.29
N TYR A 90 -0.88 8.21 6.57
CA TYR A 90 -2.07 7.83 5.83
C TYR A 90 -3.14 7.34 6.81
N TYR A 91 -4.33 7.93 6.75
CA TYR A 91 -5.40 7.78 7.73
C TYR A 91 -5.07 8.29 9.15
N ASP A 92 -4.11 9.20 9.29
CA ASP A 92 -4.01 9.99 10.52
C ASP A 92 -5.35 10.69 10.78
N SER A 93 -5.89 10.52 11.98
CA SER A 93 -7.08 11.26 12.43
C SER A 93 -6.66 12.57 13.07
N VAL A 94 -7.25 13.66 12.62
CA VAL A 94 -6.89 15.03 13.01
C VAL A 94 -8.14 15.87 13.26
N LYS A 95 -7.99 16.87 14.12
CA LYS A 95 -8.89 18.00 14.25
C LYS A 95 -8.32 19.15 13.44
N CYS A 96 -9.10 19.68 12.51
CA CYS A 96 -8.70 20.78 11.64
C CYS A 96 -9.66 21.96 11.76
N LYS A 97 -9.19 23.16 11.43
CA LYS A 97 -10.00 24.38 11.36
C LYS A 97 -10.26 24.74 9.90
N ILE A 98 -11.50 25.01 9.52
CA ILE A 98 -11.85 25.51 8.18
C ILE A 98 -11.33 26.95 8.04
N VAL A 99 -10.49 27.20 7.02
CA VAL A 99 -9.95 28.53 6.74
C VAL A 99 -10.55 29.16 5.47
N ALA A 100 -10.97 28.34 4.51
CA ALA A 100 -11.68 28.79 3.32
C ALA A 100 -12.56 27.67 2.75
N ALA A 101 -13.58 28.04 1.98
CA ALA A 101 -14.52 27.11 1.36
C ALA A 101 -14.64 27.38 -0.15
N GLU A 102 -14.56 26.32 -0.95
CA GLU A 102 -14.74 26.35 -2.40
C GLU A 102 -15.55 25.11 -2.83
N GLY A 103 -16.88 25.26 -2.93
CA GLY A 103 -17.77 24.16 -3.25
C GLY A 103 -17.72 23.02 -2.22
N SER A 104 -17.32 21.82 -2.63
CA SER A 104 -17.16 20.64 -1.76
C SER A 104 -15.73 20.44 -1.23
N ARG A 105 -14.85 21.41 -1.48
CA ARG A 105 -13.46 21.42 -1.01
C ARG A 105 -13.27 22.57 -0.04
N TYR A 106 -12.62 22.26 1.07
CA TYR A 106 -12.32 23.24 2.12
C TYR A 106 -10.81 23.29 2.32
N LEU A 107 -10.27 24.50 2.35
CA LEU A 107 -8.92 24.70 2.84
C LEU A 107 -8.98 24.64 4.36
N VAL A 108 -8.09 23.83 4.97
CA VAL A 108 -8.07 23.64 6.41
C VAL A 108 -6.70 23.88 7.01
N GLU A 109 -6.67 24.46 8.20
CA GLU A 109 -5.50 24.45 9.06
C GLU A 109 -5.46 23.15 9.84
N MET A 110 -4.33 22.46 9.73
CA MET A 110 -4.01 21.19 10.35
C MET A 110 -3.06 21.41 11.53
N PRO A 111 -2.87 20.40 12.39
CA PRO A 111 -1.94 20.48 13.51
C PRO A 111 -0.54 20.93 13.07
N GLY A 112 0.04 21.87 13.82
CA GLY A 112 1.33 22.48 13.49
C GLY A 112 1.26 23.54 12.37
N LYS A 113 0.11 24.22 12.20
CA LYS A 113 -0.11 25.29 11.21
C LYS A 113 0.13 24.86 9.76
N LYS A 114 -0.03 23.58 9.46
CA LYS A 114 0.06 23.04 8.11
C LYS A 114 -1.27 23.24 7.39
N THR A 115 -1.24 23.33 6.07
CA THR A 115 -2.46 23.47 5.27
C THR A 115 -2.86 22.13 4.65
N GLY A 116 -4.16 21.85 4.59
CA GLY A 116 -4.72 20.67 3.97
C GLY A 116 -5.96 21.01 3.13
N VAL A 117 -6.37 20.08 2.27
CA VAL A 117 -7.64 20.15 1.53
C VAL A 117 -8.58 19.09 2.07
N LEU A 118 -9.67 19.51 2.70
CA LEU A 118 -10.74 18.64 3.16
C LEU A 118 -11.80 18.47 2.06
N ILE A 119 -12.09 17.22 1.72
CA ILE A 119 -13.24 16.86 0.90
C ILE A 119 -14.39 16.51 1.84
N SER A 120 -15.49 17.27 1.73
CA SER A 120 -16.71 17.02 2.49
C SER A 120 -17.96 17.25 1.63
N SER A 121 -19.01 16.45 1.90
CA SER A 121 -20.36 16.67 1.39
C SER A 121 -21.22 17.53 2.32
N GLN A 122 -20.77 17.77 3.56
CA GLN A 122 -21.43 18.63 4.52
C GLN A 122 -21.00 20.08 4.30
N LYS A 123 -21.93 21.02 4.53
CA LYS A 123 -21.60 22.44 4.53
C LYS A 123 -20.96 22.81 5.85
N HIS A 124 -19.78 23.44 5.77
CA HIS A 124 -19.06 24.00 6.92
C HIS A 124 -18.82 25.49 6.70
N GLU A 125 -18.76 26.24 7.79
CA GLU A 125 -18.46 27.66 7.81
C GLU A 125 -16.97 27.90 8.11
N VAL A 126 -16.46 29.06 7.70
CA VAL A 126 -15.08 29.45 8.03
C VAL A 126 -14.96 29.62 9.54
N GLY A 127 -13.97 28.97 10.14
CA GLY A 127 -13.77 28.94 11.58
C GLY A 127 -14.20 27.64 12.25
N ASP A 128 -14.98 26.79 11.56
CA ASP A 128 -15.44 25.52 12.10
C ASP A 128 -14.28 24.55 12.39
N TYR A 129 -14.43 23.78 13.47
CA TYR A 129 -13.50 22.71 13.84
C TYR A 129 -14.07 21.34 13.50
N VAL A 130 -13.48 20.69 12.52
CA VAL A 130 -13.95 19.44 11.94
C VAL A 130 -12.98 18.30 12.22
N ASN A 131 -13.53 17.11 12.44
CA ASN A 131 -12.72 15.89 12.49
C ASN A 131 -12.47 15.41 11.06
N ALA A 132 -11.25 15.03 10.75
CA ALA A 132 -10.90 14.54 9.44
C ALA A 132 -9.82 13.45 9.52
N HIS A 133 -9.71 12.65 8.46
CA HIS A 133 -8.63 11.69 8.30
C HIS A 133 -7.93 11.90 6.95
N VAL A 134 -6.62 11.64 6.93
CA VAL A 134 -5.78 11.93 5.77
C VAL A 134 -5.86 10.81 4.73
N ILE A 135 -6.12 11.16 3.46
CA ILE A 135 -6.23 10.20 2.34
C ILE A 135 -5.18 10.39 1.24
N ALA A 136 -4.48 11.52 1.20
CA ALA A 136 -3.34 11.73 0.28
C ALA A 136 -2.21 12.52 0.97
N PRO A 137 -1.43 11.89 1.86
CA PRO A 137 -0.40 12.56 2.67
C PRO A 137 0.86 12.99 1.89
N LEU A 138 1.07 12.49 0.68
CA LEU A 138 2.23 12.80 -0.18
C LEU A 138 1.92 13.83 -1.27
N ALA A 139 0.67 14.29 -1.37
CA ALA A 139 0.29 15.39 -2.24
C ALA A 139 0.99 16.68 -1.79
N SER A 140 1.13 17.65 -2.71
CA SER A 140 1.70 18.97 -2.40
C SER A 140 0.98 19.63 -1.22
N THR A 141 -0.35 19.55 -1.23
CA THR A 141 -1.22 19.86 -0.09
C THR A 141 -1.94 18.57 0.32
N PRO A 142 -1.73 18.05 1.55
CA PRO A 142 -2.38 16.84 2.00
C PRO A 142 -3.90 16.88 1.82
N VAL A 143 -4.47 15.82 1.28
CA VAL A 143 -5.93 15.70 1.10
C VAL A 143 -6.52 14.89 2.25
N LEU A 144 -7.64 15.36 2.78
CA LEU A 144 -8.38 14.77 3.88
C LEU A 144 -9.82 14.47 3.46
N ARG A 145 -10.45 13.59 4.21
CA ARG A 145 -11.88 13.33 4.17
C ARG A 145 -12.46 13.54 5.57
N GLU A 146 -13.69 14.02 5.63
CA GLU A 146 -14.35 14.23 6.91
C GLU A 146 -14.56 12.92 7.68
N GLY A 147 -14.45 13.00 9.01
CA GLY A 147 -14.61 11.89 9.94
C GLY A 147 -13.29 11.34 10.47
N LEU A 148 -13.36 10.63 11.59
CA LEU A 148 -12.23 9.91 12.19
C LEU A 148 -12.01 8.57 11.47
N ALA A 149 -10.79 8.06 11.53
CA ALA A 149 -10.41 6.75 11.02
C ALA A 149 -9.42 6.05 11.96
N ILE A 150 -9.56 4.73 12.08
CA ILE A 150 -8.63 3.85 12.78
C ILE A 150 -8.25 2.70 11.86
N VAL A 151 -6.96 2.41 11.81
CA VAL A 151 -6.36 1.43 10.91
C VAL A 151 -5.89 0.22 11.68
N GLY A 152 -6.52 -0.93 11.43
CA GLY A 152 -6.07 -2.24 11.89
C GLY A 152 -5.33 -3.02 10.81
N LYS A 153 -4.93 -4.25 11.14
CA LYS A 153 -4.24 -5.20 10.26
C LYS A 153 -5.20 -5.78 9.23
N PHE A 154 -6.43 -6.11 9.60
CA PHE A 154 -7.45 -6.74 8.76
C PHE A 154 -8.51 -5.75 8.27
N ALA A 155 -8.81 -4.72 9.04
CA ALA A 155 -9.82 -3.72 8.67
C ALA A 155 -9.34 -2.28 8.87
N ARG A 156 -10.02 -1.34 8.22
CA ARG A 156 -10.06 0.07 8.62
C ARG A 156 -11.48 0.41 9.01
N VAL A 157 -11.65 1.12 10.11
CA VAL A 157 -12.94 1.61 10.58
C VAL A 157 -12.90 3.13 10.55
N TYR A 158 -13.93 3.76 10.00
CA TYR A 158 -14.02 5.22 9.93
C TYR A 158 -15.45 5.70 10.07
N ASP A 159 -15.64 6.96 10.45
CA ASP A 159 -16.96 7.57 10.55
C ASP A 159 -17.68 7.52 9.19
N GLY A 160 -18.95 7.14 9.20
CA GLY A 160 -19.76 7.00 8.00
C GLY A 160 -20.58 5.71 8.00
N ARG A 161 -21.13 5.33 6.85
CA ARG A 161 -21.88 4.08 6.70
C ARG A 161 -21.38 3.31 5.51
N GLY A 162 -21.40 1.98 5.62
CA GLY A 162 -21.12 1.07 4.52
C GLY A 162 -19.97 0.11 4.78
N VAL A 163 -19.90 -0.93 3.96
CA VAL A 163 -18.86 -1.95 4.01
C VAL A 163 -18.22 -2.03 2.64
N SER A 164 -16.90 -1.95 2.59
CA SER A 164 -16.14 -2.08 1.35
C SER A 164 -15.02 -3.10 1.51
N PHE A 165 -14.62 -3.69 0.39
CA PHE A 165 -13.60 -4.74 0.38
C PHE A 165 -12.39 -4.30 -0.43
N SER A 166 -11.22 -4.85 -0.09
CA SER A 166 -10.10 -4.87 -1.01
C SER A 166 -10.47 -5.65 -2.26
N ARG A 167 -10.01 -5.20 -3.43
CA ARG A 167 -10.20 -5.93 -4.71
C ARG A 167 -9.64 -7.36 -4.70
N PHE A 168 -8.74 -7.66 -3.76
CA PHE A 168 -8.12 -8.98 -3.60
C PHE A 168 -8.93 -9.94 -2.73
N ILE A 169 -10.02 -9.48 -2.10
CA ILE A 169 -10.99 -10.38 -1.45
C ILE A 169 -12.04 -10.67 -2.50
N THR A 170 -11.89 -11.77 -3.24
CA THR A 170 -12.80 -12.15 -4.34
C THR A 170 -13.80 -13.21 -3.93
N ASP A 171 -13.48 -14.02 -2.91
CA ASP A 171 -14.31 -15.10 -2.43
C ASP A 171 -15.65 -14.59 -1.85
N TYR A 172 -16.75 -15.15 -2.34
CA TYR A 172 -18.10 -14.67 -2.02
C TYR A 172 -18.51 -15.04 -0.59
N GLU A 173 -18.23 -16.26 -0.16
CA GLU A 173 -18.54 -16.73 1.20
C GLU A 173 -17.78 -15.91 2.25
N ARG A 174 -16.50 -15.65 1.98
CA ARG A 174 -15.66 -14.80 2.82
C ARG A 174 -16.21 -13.39 2.91
N ARG A 175 -16.65 -12.80 1.78
CA ARG A 175 -17.29 -11.48 1.77
C ARG A 175 -18.57 -11.46 2.57
N ALA A 176 -19.44 -12.47 2.43
CA ALA A 176 -20.69 -12.57 3.17
C ALA A 176 -20.44 -12.63 4.69
N LEU A 177 -19.46 -13.44 5.10
CA LEU A 177 -19.04 -13.56 6.50
C LEU A 177 -18.47 -12.24 7.06
N LEU A 178 -17.59 -11.56 6.31
CA LEU A 178 -17.03 -10.26 6.70
C LEU A 178 -18.11 -9.15 6.71
N LEU A 179 -19.08 -9.22 5.81
CA LEU A 179 -20.23 -8.32 5.78
C LEU A 179 -21.09 -8.50 7.05
N SER A 180 -21.37 -9.74 7.43
CA SER A 180 -22.09 -10.07 8.66
C SER A 180 -21.36 -9.56 9.90
N ALA A 181 -20.04 -9.81 10.00
CA ALA A 181 -19.20 -9.30 11.08
C ALA A 181 -19.25 -7.76 11.22
N SER A 182 -19.48 -7.04 10.12
CA SER A 182 -19.52 -5.58 10.09
C SER A 182 -20.83 -4.98 10.62
N TYR A 183 -21.84 -5.79 10.96
CA TYR A 183 -23.16 -5.30 11.37
C TYR A 183 -23.09 -4.37 12.59
N LYS A 184 -22.34 -4.78 13.63
CA LYS A 184 -22.12 -3.99 14.85
C LYS A 184 -21.52 -2.62 14.56
N ALA A 185 -20.56 -2.53 13.62
CA ALA A 185 -19.98 -1.25 13.22
C ALA A 185 -21.02 -0.36 12.54
N LYS A 186 -21.85 -0.93 11.66
CA LYS A 186 -22.90 -0.21 10.93
C LYS A 186 -23.93 0.40 11.88
N GLU A 187 -24.36 -0.32 12.91
CA GLU A 187 -25.28 0.19 13.95
C GLU A 187 -24.72 1.41 14.69
N GLN A 188 -23.40 1.46 14.88
CA GLN A 188 -22.69 2.56 15.54
C GLN A 188 -22.39 3.74 14.59
N GLY A 189 -22.91 3.71 13.36
CA GLY A 189 -22.64 4.73 12.35
C GLY A 189 -21.17 4.74 11.90
N LEU A 190 -20.58 3.55 11.77
CA LEU A 190 -19.22 3.35 11.29
C LEU A 190 -19.23 2.60 9.96
N ALA A 191 -18.29 2.97 9.11
CA ALA A 191 -17.98 2.27 7.88
C ALA A 191 -16.75 1.37 8.08
N VAL A 192 -16.77 0.21 7.43
CA VAL A 192 -15.69 -0.78 7.51
C VAL A 192 -15.10 -1.00 6.13
N ARG A 193 -13.78 -0.90 6.01
CA ARG A 193 -13.02 -1.30 4.82
C ARG A 193 -12.14 -2.50 5.13
N TRP A 194 -12.54 -3.67 4.63
CA TRP A 194 -11.78 -4.90 4.75
C TRP A 194 -10.52 -4.87 3.88
N ARG A 195 -9.36 -5.10 4.50
CA ARG A 195 -8.04 -5.17 3.86
C ARG A 195 -7.81 -6.58 3.34
N SER A 196 -6.93 -6.74 2.34
CA SER A 196 -6.65 -8.06 1.73
C SER A 196 -6.13 -9.11 2.73
N SER A 197 -5.50 -8.69 3.82
CA SER A 197 -5.08 -9.54 4.94
C SER A 197 -6.25 -10.27 5.61
N ALA A 198 -7.47 -9.71 5.54
CA ALA A 198 -8.68 -10.35 6.04
C ALA A 198 -9.13 -11.54 5.16
N ASN A 199 -8.54 -11.76 3.98
CA ASN A 199 -8.98 -12.83 3.09
C ASN A 199 -8.76 -14.22 3.70
N ASN A 200 -7.58 -14.44 4.30
CA ASN A 200 -7.17 -15.76 4.78
C ASN A 200 -6.93 -15.81 6.30
N ALA A 201 -7.14 -14.71 7.02
CA ALA A 201 -6.91 -14.67 8.46
C ALA A 201 -7.97 -15.49 9.25
N PRO A 202 -7.64 -16.03 10.43
CA PRO A 202 -8.64 -16.70 11.26
C PRO A 202 -9.77 -15.76 11.66
N LEU A 203 -11.02 -16.26 11.64
CA LEU A 203 -12.21 -15.44 11.92
C LEU A 203 -12.17 -14.81 13.32
N HIS A 204 -11.74 -15.56 14.34
CA HIS A 204 -11.68 -15.06 15.71
C HIS A 204 -10.71 -13.89 15.86
N GLU A 205 -9.59 -13.86 15.13
CA GLU A 205 -8.65 -12.73 15.12
C GLU A 205 -9.27 -11.49 14.46
N ILE A 206 -10.01 -11.70 13.35
CA ILE A 206 -10.71 -10.62 12.65
C ILE A 206 -11.79 -10.00 13.54
N LEU A 207 -12.62 -10.81 14.18
CA LEU A 207 -13.70 -10.33 15.05
C LEU A 207 -13.13 -9.57 16.25
N LYS A 208 -12.07 -10.11 16.87
CA LYS A 208 -11.37 -9.45 17.97
C LYS A 208 -10.84 -8.08 17.56
N GLU A 209 -10.10 -7.99 16.45
CA GLU A 209 -9.59 -6.70 15.96
C GLU A 209 -10.73 -5.73 15.64
N LEU A 210 -11.80 -6.20 14.98
CA LEU A 210 -12.93 -5.33 14.63
C LEU A 210 -13.58 -4.72 15.88
N ASP A 211 -13.77 -5.51 16.94
CA ASP A 211 -14.31 -5.04 18.21
C ASP A 211 -13.39 -4.01 18.90
N GLU A 212 -12.07 -4.23 18.85
CA GLU A 212 -11.07 -3.29 19.33
C GLU A 212 -11.14 -1.97 18.56
N LEU A 213 -11.20 -2.01 17.23
CA LEU A 213 -11.29 -0.82 16.36
C LEU A 213 -12.59 -0.04 16.59
N ILE A 214 -13.73 -0.70 16.71
CA ILE A 214 -15.03 -0.06 17.02
C ILE A 214 -14.95 0.63 18.38
N SER A 215 -14.41 -0.05 19.40
CA SER A 215 -14.29 0.50 20.75
C SER A 215 -13.36 1.71 20.78
N GLU A 216 -12.24 1.65 20.05
CA GLU A 216 -11.25 2.73 19.96
C GLU A 216 -11.83 3.96 19.27
N ILE A 217 -12.55 3.81 18.14
CA ILE A 217 -13.09 4.97 17.41
C ILE A 217 -14.22 5.66 18.16
N LEU A 218 -15.05 4.90 18.89
CA LEU A 218 -16.10 5.46 19.75
C LEU A 218 -15.49 6.25 20.93
N LYS A 219 -14.39 5.77 21.51
CA LYS A 219 -13.64 6.53 22.53
C LYS A 219 -13.01 7.79 21.92
N LEU A 220 -12.37 7.67 20.76
CA LEU A 220 -11.75 8.79 20.06
C LEU A 220 -12.78 9.87 19.70
N ARG A 221 -13.99 9.47 19.27
CA ARG A 221 -15.11 10.38 18.97
C ARG A 221 -15.50 11.23 20.19
N LYS A 222 -15.59 10.63 21.38
CA LYS A 222 -15.88 11.34 22.64
C LYS A 222 -14.77 12.32 23.00
N ILE A 223 -13.51 11.94 22.78
CA ILE A 223 -12.34 12.80 23.03
C ILE A 223 -12.36 13.98 22.06
N ALA A 224 -12.47 13.72 20.76
CA ALA A 224 -12.45 14.71 19.68
C ALA A 224 -13.58 15.75 19.76
N ALA A 225 -14.73 15.40 20.36
CA ALA A 225 -15.83 16.31 20.60
C ALA A 225 -15.48 17.45 21.59
N ARG A 226 -14.47 17.25 22.45
CA ARG A 226 -14.05 18.22 23.47
C ARG A 226 -12.98 19.19 22.96
N TYR A 227 -12.30 18.86 21.86
CA TYR A 227 -11.24 19.71 21.30
C TYR A 227 -11.83 20.87 20.49
N ARG A 228 -11.32 22.08 20.77
CA ARG A 228 -11.65 23.33 20.08
C ARG A 228 -10.43 23.98 19.42
N GLU A 229 -9.40 23.18 19.17
CA GLU A 229 -8.15 23.58 18.54
C GLU A 229 -7.69 22.50 17.55
N THR A 230 -6.71 22.82 16.71
CA THR A 230 -6.13 21.85 15.77
C THR A 230 -5.26 20.86 16.54
N ALA A 231 -5.53 19.56 16.37
CA ALA A 231 -4.83 18.51 17.11
C ALA A 231 -4.69 17.24 16.28
N LYS A 232 -3.56 16.54 16.42
CA LYS A 232 -3.44 15.18 15.91
C LYS A 232 -4.07 14.26 16.96
N LEU A 233 -5.16 13.60 16.58
CA LEU A 233 -5.97 12.80 17.49
C LEU A 233 -5.48 11.36 17.55
N ARG A 234 -5.06 10.81 16.41
CA ARG A 234 -4.56 9.42 16.30
C ARG A 234 -3.69 9.23 15.07
N ASP A 235 -2.62 8.45 15.22
CA ASP A 235 -1.81 7.97 14.09
C ASP A 235 -2.53 6.91 13.25
N GLY A 236 -2.38 7.01 11.94
CA GLY A 236 -2.68 5.97 10.97
C GLY A 236 -1.43 5.16 10.61
N GLU A 237 -1.21 4.95 9.32
CA GLU A 237 -0.02 4.27 8.79
C GLU A 237 1.06 5.29 8.40
N ASP A 238 2.31 5.04 8.77
CA ASP A 238 3.46 5.78 8.25
C ASP A 238 3.57 5.59 6.73
N ILE A 239 3.99 6.64 6.04
CA ILE A 239 4.16 6.62 4.59
C ILE A 239 5.43 7.36 4.17
N SER A 240 6.18 6.75 3.25
CA SER A 240 7.34 7.34 2.60
C SER A 240 7.30 7.05 1.12
N GLU A 241 7.89 7.94 0.34
CA GLU A 241 8.26 7.67 -1.04
C GLU A 241 9.78 7.57 -1.16
N ALA A 242 10.23 6.61 -1.95
CA ALA A 242 11.61 6.50 -2.38
C ALA A 242 11.65 6.69 -3.89
N ILE A 243 12.31 7.74 -4.36
CA ILE A 243 12.56 8.01 -5.78
C ILE A 243 13.89 7.36 -6.14
N PHE A 244 13.85 6.48 -7.12
CA PHE A 244 15.03 5.80 -7.64
C PHE A 244 15.58 6.58 -8.83
N THR A 245 16.79 7.12 -8.66
CA THR A 245 17.52 7.77 -9.77
C THR A 245 18.00 6.71 -10.78
N PHE A 246 18.63 7.14 -11.86
CA PHE A 246 19.24 6.21 -12.82
C PHE A 246 20.20 5.23 -12.14
N TYR A 247 21.07 5.72 -11.25
CA TYR A 247 22.03 4.89 -10.52
C TYR A 247 21.35 3.94 -9.51
N SER A 248 20.29 4.39 -8.83
CA SER A 248 19.50 3.50 -7.98
C SER A 248 18.90 2.33 -8.77
N LYS A 249 18.39 2.60 -9.97
CA LYS A 249 17.83 1.57 -10.86
C LYS A 249 18.91 0.58 -11.32
N MET A 250 20.10 1.06 -11.68
CA MET A 250 21.26 0.21 -12.01
C MET A 250 21.67 -0.69 -10.87
N TYR A 251 21.73 -0.15 -9.65
CA TYR A 251 21.99 -0.96 -8.48
C TYR A 251 20.91 -2.03 -8.27
N LEU A 252 19.63 -1.68 -8.41
CA LEU A 252 18.53 -2.63 -8.27
C LEU A 252 18.49 -3.70 -9.38
N ASP A 253 18.89 -3.36 -10.61
CA ASP A 253 19.09 -4.33 -11.68
C ASP A 253 20.17 -5.35 -11.31
N ALA A 254 21.31 -4.89 -10.76
CA ALA A 254 22.39 -5.77 -10.32
C ALA A 254 21.96 -6.70 -9.17
N ILE A 255 21.19 -6.18 -8.20
CA ILE A 255 20.63 -7.01 -7.12
C ILE A 255 19.64 -8.03 -7.68
N ARG A 256 18.82 -7.65 -8.67
CA ARG A 256 17.88 -8.56 -9.33
C ARG A 256 18.61 -9.68 -10.09
N ALA A 257 19.73 -9.35 -10.73
CA ALA A 257 20.57 -10.29 -11.47
C ALA A 257 21.15 -11.42 -10.61
N LEU A 258 21.25 -11.23 -9.29
CA LEU A 258 21.65 -12.29 -8.36
C LEU A 258 20.65 -13.45 -8.27
N ARG A 259 19.42 -13.27 -8.78
CA ARG A 259 18.34 -14.25 -8.64
C ARG A 259 17.77 -14.70 -9.97
N VAL A 260 17.74 -13.83 -10.97
CA VAL A 260 17.23 -14.18 -12.31
C VAL A 260 18.02 -13.44 -13.39
N PRO A 261 18.11 -13.99 -14.61
CA PRO A 261 18.60 -13.25 -15.77
C PRO A 261 17.94 -11.87 -15.85
N THR A 262 18.76 -10.83 -15.87
CA THR A 262 18.28 -9.44 -15.81
C THR A 262 19.01 -8.61 -16.85
N LEU A 263 18.26 -8.01 -17.76
CA LEU A 263 18.80 -7.12 -18.77
C LEU A 263 19.33 -5.85 -18.09
N ARG A 264 20.49 -5.36 -18.53
CA ARG A 264 20.97 -4.05 -18.10
C ARG A 264 19.93 -2.99 -18.50
N PHE A 265 19.60 -2.08 -17.57
CA PHE A 265 18.57 -1.07 -17.72
C PHE A 265 17.12 -1.59 -17.57
N HIS A 266 16.92 -2.80 -17.04
CA HIS A 266 15.61 -3.39 -16.77
C HIS A 266 14.61 -2.39 -16.18
N HIS A 267 14.89 -1.84 -14.98
CA HIS A 267 13.92 -0.94 -14.34
C HIS A 267 13.78 0.40 -15.08
N TYR A 268 14.84 0.84 -15.77
CA TYR A 268 14.79 2.07 -16.56
C TYR A 268 13.90 1.93 -17.79
N ILE A 269 13.96 0.79 -18.48
CA ILE A 269 13.18 0.49 -19.68
C ILE A 269 11.73 0.14 -19.31
N LYS A 270 11.51 -0.68 -18.26
CA LYS A 270 10.16 -1.04 -17.79
C LYS A 270 9.29 0.13 -17.33
N ARG A 271 9.90 1.28 -17.04
CA ARG A 271 9.18 2.51 -16.71
C ARG A 271 8.63 3.22 -17.96
N ALA A 272 9.25 3.02 -19.13
CA ALA A 272 9.01 3.81 -20.34
C ALA A 272 7.61 3.56 -20.92
N GLY A 273 7.14 2.31 -20.90
CA GLY A 273 5.84 1.94 -21.44
C GLY A 273 5.54 0.46 -21.31
N SER A 274 4.36 0.06 -21.76
CA SER A 274 3.92 -1.34 -21.77
C SER A 274 4.66 -2.17 -22.81
N GLU A 275 4.95 -1.60 -23.98
CA GLU A 275 5.65 -2.31 -25.07
C GLU A 275 7.09 -2.60 -24.68
N GLU A 276 7.82 -1.59 -24.20
CA GLU A 276 9.21 -1.75 -23.77
C GLU A 276 9.32 -2.73 -22.60
N SER A 277 8.34 -2.70 -21.68
CA SER A 277 8.29 -3.68 -20.60
C SER A 277 8.12 -5.12 -21.12
N GLN A 278 7.31 -5.33 -22.16
CA GLN A 278 7.12 -6.64 -22.77
C GLN A 278 8.39 -7.13 -23.48
N TYR A 279 9.11 -6.23 -24.16
CA TYR A 279 10.40 -6.58 -24.78
C TYR A 279 11.43 -7.01 -23.75
N VAL A 280 11.54 -6.28 -22.63
CA VAL A 280 12.44 -6.67 -21.53
C VAL A 280 12.08 -8.05 -21.00
N ASP A 281 10.79 -8.30 -20.71
CA ASP A 281 10.35 -9.60 -20.21
C ASP A 281 10.64 -10.74 -21.21
N LEU A 282 10.43 -10.50 -22.51
CA LEU A 282 10.74 -11.47 -23.55
C LEU A 282 12.24 -11.78 -23.65
N ILE A 283 13.08 -10.75 -23.66
CA ILE A 283 14.54 -10.91 -23.78
C ILE A 283 15.10 -11.65 -22.56
N GLU A 284 14.65 -11.31 -21.35
CA GLU A 284 15.09 -11.99 -20.12
C GLU A 284 14.69 -13.47 -20.09
N GLU A 285 13.49 -13.81 -20.58
CA GLU A 285 13.04 -15.20 -20.67
C GLU A 285 13.82 -16.02 -21.71
N LEU A 286 14.22 -15.40 -22.83
CA LEU A 286 14.94 -16.07 -23.91
C LEU A 286 16.47 -16.14 -23.70
N TYR A 287 17.00 -15.53 -22.62
CA TYR A 287 18.44 -15.38 -22.41
C TYR A 287 19.21 -16.72 -22.38
N ASP A 288 18.54 -17.82 -22.01
CA ASP A 288 19.14 -19.15 -21.99
C ASP A 288 19.33 -19.76 -23.40
N CYS A 289 18.98 -19.04 -24.47
CA CYS A 289 19.12 -19.45 -25.87
C CYS A 289 20.13 -18.58 -26.64
N CYS A 290 21.18 -19.20 -27.17
CA CYS A 290 22.17 -18.52 -28.03
C CYS A 290 22.02 -18.82 -29.54
N SER A 291 21.05 -19.66 -29.95
CA SER A 291 20.80 -20.00 -31.36
C SER A 291 19.40 -19.60 -31.82
N LEU A 292 19.25 -19.24 -33.10
CA LEU A 292 17.96 -18.86 -33.69
C LEU A 292 16.91 -19.96 -33.56
N ASP A 293 17.32 -21.22 -33.71
CA ASP A 293 16.42 -22.37 -33.55
C ASP A 293 15.92 -22.51 -32.10
N CYS A 294 16.79 -22.33 -31.10
CA CYS A 294 16.42 -22.37 -29.69
C CYS A 294 15.43 -21.26 -29.35
N VAL A 295 15.72 -20.03 -29.80
CA VAL A 295 14.83 -18.88 -29.64
C VAL A 295 13.48 -19.15 -30.30
N GLY A 296 13.47 -19.67 -31.53
CA GLY A 296 12.26 -20.04 -32.26
C GLY A 296 11.42 -21.09 -31.53
N GLN A 297 12.05 -22.13 -30.97
CA GLN A 297 11.37 -23.16 -30.18
C GLN A 297 10.76 -22.60 -28.87
N GLN A 298 11.48 -21.72 -28.17
CA GLN A 298 10.95 -21.08 -26.96
C GLN A 298 9.77 -20.16 -27.27
N LEU A 299 9.87 -19.35 -28.33
CA LEU A 299 8.77 -18.52 -28.82
C LEU A 299 7.54 -19.35 -29.21
N LEU A 300 7.76 -20.48 -29.90
CA LEU A 300 6.68 -21.40 -30.28
C LEU A 300 5.96 -21.97 -29.06
N LYS A 301 6.70 -22.44 -28.04
CA LYS A 301 6.11 -22.93 -26.77
C LYS A 301 5.25 -21.85 -26.10
N LYS A 302 5.73 -20.60 -26.07
CA LYS A 302 5.00 -19.47 -25.50
C LYS A 302 3.72 -19.16 -26.28
N ALA A 303 3.78 -19.09 -27.60
CA ALA A 303 2.61 -18.89 -28.46
C ALA A 303 1.55 -19.99 -28.25
N GLN A 304 1.98 -21.26 -28.19
CA GLN A 304 1.08 -22.38 -27.90
C GLN A 304 0.41 -22.29 -26.52
N SER A 305 1.14 -21.82 -25.50
CA SER A 305 0.59 -21.64 -24.15
C SER A 305 -0.52 -20.56 -24.10
N ASN A 306 -0.35 -19.48 -24.87
CA ASN A 306 -1.34 -18.40 -24.96
C ASN A 306 -2.61 -18.86 -25.68
N VAL A 307 -2.46 -19.65 -26.76
CA VAL A 307 -3.61 -20.24 -27.46
C VAL A 307 -4.40 -21.18 -26.55
N ARG A 308 -3.72 -21.96 -25.70
CA ARG A 308 -4.39 -22.84 -24.72
C ARG A 308 -5.14 -22.05 -23.65
N ARG A 309 -4.57 -20.95 -23.16
CA ARG A 309 -5.23 -20.07 -22.18
C ARG A 309 -6.42 -19.30 -22.76
N ALA A 310 -6.37 -18.93 -24.05
CA ALA A 310 -7.49 -18.23 -24.71
C ALA A 310 -8.69 -19.15 -25.02
N ARG A 311 -8.53 -20.46 -24.87
CA ARG A 311 -9.57 -21.48 -25.07
C ARG A 311 -10.21 -21.96 -23.75
N GLN A 312 -9.77 -21.44 -22.61
CA GLN A 312 -10.33 -21.69 -21.27
C GLN A 312 -11.03 -20.42 -20.79
#